data_AF-A0AAQ1MCZ9-F1
#
_entry.id   AF-A0AAQ1MCZ9-F1
#
_cell.length_a   1.000
_cell.length_b   1.000
_cell.length_c   1.000
_cell.angle_alpha   90.00
_cell.angle_beta   90.00
_cell.angle_gamma   90.00
#
_symmetry.space_group_name_H-M   'P 1'
#
loop_
_entity.id
_entity.type
_entity.pdbx_description
1 polymer ?
#
loop_
_entity_poly.entity_id
_entity_poly.type
_entity_poly.pdbx_seq_one_letter_code
_entity_poly.pdbx_strand_id
1 'polypeptide(L)'
;MPVKAYDMLAHTLTRAGIPGPKALQALRHYVVAGEVDRACDVAFDMYRTSEDWEGRIWDELMQIALQEVGLADPYAVEQVHSLRKIKETTEIYNPAGGGMHCLCFVQAIRYLCACGRDDSLEAVTREIRGALDGGAQPVIPDFCYDHHTRLGVEWGRTPLDFLDPDGGSKVVPALEGVAEPYIARLREILTPEYGHGEKFKAPGYIAWEHFNARSGVSADLILAAFQKCIRRAMEREALMVACDGFLSGRDFENYFFNRMVIMSIEDIGMGDPNCHRLMAAYRDSRTYFPDDPDTRLMYLLQGVRYLCSCKKERATELIKGIMVKEFAAGKVPEMPE
;
A
#
# COMPACT_ATOMS: atom_id res chain seq x y z
N MET A 1 -26.85 7.81 -5.67
CA MET A 1 -25.92 6.77 -5.21
C MET A 1 -25.22 6.26 -6.46
N PRO A 2 -23.87 6.18 -6.51
CA PRO A 2 -23.23 5.52 -7.63
C PRO A 2 -23.70 4.07 -7.65
N VAL A 3 -24.17 3.65 -8.82
CA VAL A 3 -24.57 2.29 -9.16
C VAL A 3 -23.35 1.41 -8.88
N LYS A 4 -23.44 0.44 -7.95
CA LYS A 4 -22.29 -0.45 -7.68
C LYS A 4 -21.95 -1.17 -8.98
N ALA A 5 -20.69 -1.53 -9.22
CA ALA A 5 -20.28 -2.26 -10.42
C ALA A 5 -21.13 -3.53 -10.70
N TYR A 6 -21.70 -4.13 -9.64
CA TYR A 6 -22.66 -5.23 -9.68
C TYR A 6 -24.00 -4.90 -10.38
N ASP A 7 -24.48 -3.66 -10.27
CA ASP A 7 -25.76 -3.25 -10.85
C ASP A 7 -25.69 -3.11 -12.38
N MET A 8 -24.51 -2.85 -12.95
CA MET A 8 -24.30 -2.78 -14.41
C MET A 8 -24.48 -4.16 -15.09
N LEU A 9 -24.24 -5.25 -14.36
CA LEU A 9 -24.40 -6.62 -14.86
C LEU A 9 -25.69 -7.30 -14.42
N ALA A 10 -26.48 -6.69 -13.52
CA ALA A 10 -27.66 -7.30 -12.91
C ALA A 10 -28.70 -7.80 -13.93
N HIS A 11 -28.72 -7.21 -15.14
CA HIS A 11 -29.63 -7.57 -16.23
C HIS A 11 -28.93 -8.19 -17.44
N THR A 12 -27.67 -8.60 -17.29
CA THR A 12 -26.87 -9.22 -18.36
C THR A 12 -26.79 -10.73 -18.18
N LEU A 13 -26.59 -11.43 -19.29
CA LEU A 13 -26.37 -12.88 -19.32
C LEU A 13 -25.00 -13.16 -19.93
N THR A 14 -24.32 -14.17 -19.42
CA THR A 14 -23.19 -14.77 -20.12
C THR A 14 -23.66 -15.52 -21.37
N ARG A 15 -22.73 -15.97 -22.19
CA ARG A 15 -23.01 -16.75 -23.39
C ARG A 15 -23.71 -18.08 -23.10
N ALA A 16 -23.48 -18.70 -21.93
CA ALA A 16 -24.23 -19.86 -21.47
C ALA A 16 -25.60 -19.51 -20.85
N GLY A 17 -26.03 -18.24 -20.88
CA GLY A 17 -27.30 -17.79 -20.31
C GLY A 17 -27.26 -17.65 -18.78
N ILE A 18 -26.08 -17.53 -18.18
CA ILE A 18 -25.93 -17.38 -16.72
C ILE A 18 -26.10 -15.90 -16.35
N PRO A 19 -26.95 -15.56 -15.36
CA PRO A 19 -27.07 -14.18 -14.89
C PRO A 19 -25.75 -13.60 -14.38
N GLY A 20 -25.49 -12.33 -14.75
CA GLY A 20 -24.42 -11.45 -14.28
C GLY A 20 -23.84 -11.79 -12.90
N PRO A 21 -24.59 -11.47 -11.84
CA PRO A 21 -24.14 -11.70 -10.46
C PRO A 21 -23.84 -13.17 -10.13
N LYS A 22 -24.56 -14.12 -10.75
CA LYS A 22 -24.38 -15.54 -10.50
C LYS A 22 -23.07 -16.07 -11.10
N ALA A 23 -22.66 -15.56 -12.27
CA ALA A 23 -21.39 -15.94 -12.90
C ALA A 23 -20.19 -15.49 -12.05
N LEU A 24 -20.20 -14.23 -11.56
CA LEU A 24 -19.14 -13.71 -10.69
C LEU A 24 -19.08 -14.46 -9.35
N GLN A 25 -20.24 -14.69 -8.73
CA GLN A 25 -20.33 -15.48 -7.50
C GLN A 25 -19.81 -16.91 -7.71
N ALA A 26 -20.13 -17.55 -8.84
CA ALA A 26 -19.64 -18.88 -9.17
C ALA A 26 -18.11 -18.89 -9.37
N LEU A 27 -17.56 -17.91 -10.10
CA LEU A 27 -16.12 -17.77 -10.27
C LEU A 27 -15.41 -17.67 -8.91
N ARG A 28 -15.86 -16.75 -8.04
CA ARG A 28 -15.33 -16.63 -6.68
C ARG A 28 -15.40 -17.93 -5.91
N HIS A 29 -16.58 -18.54 -5.87
CA HIS A 29 -16.81 -19.77 -5.13
C HIS A 29 -15.85 -20.88 -5.56
N TYR A 30 -15.72 -21.12 -6.87
CA TYR A 30 -14.83 -22.16 -7.38
C TYR A 30 -13.36 -21.85 -7.14
N VAL A 31 -12.92 -20.59 -7.27
CA VAL A 31 -11.53 -20.22 -6.95
C VAL A 31 -11.23 -20.44 -5.47
N VAL A 32 -12.11 -19.99 -4.58
CA VAL A 32 -11.94 -20.14 -3.12
C VAL A 32 -11.92 -21.63 -2.72
N ALA A 33 -12.78 -22.45 -3.34
CA ALA A 33 -12.84 -23.90 -3.14
C ALA A 33 -11.68 -24.68 -3.78
N GLY A 34 -10.82 -24.03 -4.58
CA GLY A 34 -9.72 -24.69 -5.29
C GLY A 34 -10.15 -25.50 -6.52
N GLU A 35 -11.37 -25.30 -7.02
CA GLU A 35 -11.94 -26.01 -8.17
C GLU A 35 -11.50 -25.36 -9.49
N VAL A 36 -10.23 -25.58 -9.87
CA VAL A 36 -9.60 -24.95 -11.04
C VAL A 36 -10.42 -25.10 -12.32
N ASP A 37 -10.86 -26.31 -12.67
CA ASP A 37 -11.54 -26.56 -13.94
C ASP A 37 -12.87 -25.80 -14.03
N ARG A 38 -13.67 -25.81 -12.95
CA ARG A 38 -14.95 -25.09 -12.90
C ARG A 38 -14.77 -23.57 -12.90
N ALA A 39 -13.75 -23.07 -12.21
CA ALA A 39 -13.40 -21.65 -12.24
C ALA A 39 -13.01 -21.21 -13.66
N CYS A 40 -12.18 -22.02 -14.35
CA CYS A 40 -11.78 -21.78 -15.73
C CYS A 40 -12.97 -21.82 -16.70
N ASP A 41 -13.90 -22.77 -16.56
CA ASP A 41 -15.10 -22.86 -17.40
C ASP A 41 -15.96 -21.60 -17.30
N VAL A 42 -16.24 -21.14 -16.07
CA VAL A 42 -17.01 -19.91 -15.84
C VAL A 42 -16.30 -18.69 -16.39
N ALA A 43 -15.00 -18.54 -16.12
CA ALA A 43 -14.20 -17.43 -16.63
C ALA A 43 -14.13 -17.44 -18.17
N PHE A 44 -14.00 -18.60 -18.80
CA PHE A 44 -13.95 -18.71 -20.25
C PHE A 44 -15.30 -18.39 -20.91
N ASP A 45 -16.42 -18.76 -20.29
CA ASP A 45 -17.75 -18.35 -20.76
C ASP A 45 -17.96 -16.83 -20.64
N MET A 46 -17.54 -16.22 -19.52
CA MET A 46 -17.53 -14.77 -19.35
C MET A 46 -16.68 -14.09 -20.43
N TYR A 47 -15.44 -14.54 -20.64
CA TYR A 47 -14.53 -14.01 -21.66
C TYR A 47 -15.14 -14.05 -23.07
N ARG A 48 -15.80 -15.14 -23.44
CA ARG A 48 -16.48 -15.31 -24.73
C ARG A 48 -17.76 -14.49 -24.89
N THR A 49 -18.22 -13.84 -23.83
CA THR A 49 -19.45 -13.03 -23.84
C THR A 49 -19.16 -11.62 -24.35
N SER A 50 -18.20 -10.90 -23.74
CA SER A 50 -17.72 -9.60 -24.22
C SER A 50 -16.42 -9.19 -23.52
N GLU A 51 -15.78 -8.14 -24.02
CA GLU A 51 -14.63 -7.51 -23.38
C GLU A 51 -14.97 -6.96 -21.98
N ASP A 52 -16.17 -6.38 -21.80
CA ASP A 52 -16.62 -5.94 -20.47
C ASP A 52 -16.62 -7.09 -19.46
N TRP A 53 -17.04 -8.28 -19.89
CA TRP A 53 -17.01 -9.47 -19.06
C TRP A 53 -15.60 -9.95 -18.75
N GLU A 54 -14.64 -9.81 -19.67
CA GLU A 54 -13.23 -10.06 -19.37
C GLU A 54 -12.72 -9.13 -18.27
N GLY A 55 -13.05 -7.83 -18.34
CA GLY A 55 -12.72 -6.87 -17.28
C GLY A 55 -13.25 -7.31 -15.91
N ARG A 56 -14.46 -7.89 -15.88
CA ARG A 56 -15.10 -8.38 -14.66
C ARG A 56 -14.45 -9.63 -14.08
N ILE A 57 -13.88 -10.51 -14.92
CA ILE A 57 -13.03 -11.61 -14.43
C ILE A 57 -11.87 -11.04 -13.63
N TRP A 58 -11.15 -10.07 -14.20
CA TRP A 58 -9.99 -9.47 -13.55
C TRP A 58 -10.34 -8.73 -12.26
N ASP A 59 -11.42 -7.95 -12.26
CA ASP A 59 -11.89 -7.26 -11.05
C ASP A 59 -12.24 -8.26 -9.92
N GLU A 60 -12.82 -9.41 -10.27
CA GLU A 60 -13.15 -10.47 -9.31
C GLU A 60 -11.91 -11.20 -8.79
N LEU A 61 -10.98 -11.59 -9.68
CA LEU A 61 -9.71 -12.23 -9.29
C LEU A 61 -8.87 -11.33 -8.38
N MET A 62 -8.85 -10.02 -8.64
CA MET A 62 -8.17 -9.04 -7.76
C MET A 62 -8.81 -8.96 -6.38
N GLN A 63 -10.14 -8.98 -6.31
CA GLN A 63 -10.85 -8.98 -5.02
C GLN A 63 -10.67 -10.29 -4.26
N ILE A 64 -10.61 -11.44 -4.95
CA ILE A 64 -10.29 -12.73 -4.33
C ILE A 64 -8.87 -12.70 -3.75
N ALA A 65 -7.90 -12.22 -4.52
CA ALA A 65 -6.52 -12.07 -4.05
C ALA A 65 -6.42 -11.18 -2.80
N LEU A 66 -7.18 -10.08 -2.78
CA LEU A 66 -7.17 -9.13 -1.67
C LEU A 66 -7.89 -9.65 -0.41
N GLN A 67 -9.08 -10.24 -0.57
CA GLN A 67 -10.03 -10.50 0.52
C GLN A 67 -10.04 -11.95 0.99
N GLU A 68 -9.78 -12.90 0.10
CA GLU A 68 -9.89 -14.33 0.40
C GLU A 68 -8.51 -14.95 0.63
N VAL A 69 -7.51 -14.53 -0.17
CA VAL A 69 -6.11 -14.95 0.02
C VAL A 69 -5.43 -14.11 1.09
N GLY A 70 -5.62 -12.79 1.08
CA GLY A 70 -5.20 -11.91 2.18
C GLY A 70 -3.70 -12.01 2.49
N LEU A 71 -3.32 -12.14 3.76
CA LEU A 71 -1.92 -12.32 4.17
C LEU A 71 -1.46 -13.77 4.16
N ALA A 72 -2.34 -14.75 3.83
CA ALA A 72 -1.90 -16.13 3.65
C ALA A 72 -0.92 -16.27 2.47
N ASP A 73 -1.09 -15.42 1.46
CA ASP A 73 -0.07 -15.12 0.46
C ASP A 73 -0.12 -13.62 0.10
N PRO A 74 0.73 -12.77 0.71
CA PRO A 74 0.64 -11.33 0.56
C PRO A 74 0.90 -10.85 -0.88
N TYR A 75 1.58 -11.63 -1.72
CA TYR A 75 1.89 -11.25 -3.10
C TYR A 75 0.80 -11.63 -4.10
N ALA A 76 -0.30 -12.26 -3.68
CA ALA A 76 -1.35 -12.68 -4.59
C ALA A 76 -1.93 -11.54 -5.42
N VAL A 77 -2.12 -10.36 -4.82
CA VAL A 77 -2.55 -9.16 -5.54
C VAL A 77 -1.52 -8.71 -6.58
N GLU A 78 -0.23 -8.74 -6.25
CA GLU A 78 0.84 -8.38 -7.19
C GLU A 78 0.88 -9.35 -8.37
N GLN A 79 0.72 -10.66 -8.10
CA GLN A 79 0.70 -11.68 -9.14
C GLN A 79 -0.48 -11.51 -10.10
N VAL A 80 -1.69 -11.29 -9.59
CA VAL A 80 -2.87 -11.05 -10.45
C VAL A 80 -2.72 -9.73 -11.19
N HIS A 81 -2.23 -8.67 -10.54
CA HIS A 81 -1.94 -7.38 -11.18
C HIS A 81 -0.94 -7.53 -12.33
N SER A 82 0.19 -8.20 -12.10
CA SER A 82 1.23 -8.43 -13.11
C SER A 82 0.70 -9.23 -14.31
N LEU A 83 -0.13 -10.25 -14.07
CA LEU A 83 -0.80 -11.01 -15.15
C LEU A 83 -1.79 -10.14 -15.94
N ARG A 84 -2.56 -9.26 -15.27
CA ARG A 84 -3.43 -8.28 -15.93
C ARG A 84 -2.63 -7.31 -16.79
N LYS A 85 -1.49 -6.81 -16.29
CA LYS A 85 -0.59 -5.93 -17.05
C LYS A 85 0.01 -6.62 -18.26
N ILE A 86 0.40 -7.89 -18.16
CA ILE A 86 0.91 -8.68 -19.29
C ILE A 86 -0.17 -8.80 -20.36
N LYS A 87 -1.40 -9.15 -19.98
CA LYS A 87 -2.57 -9.16 -20.89
C LYS A 87 -2.74 -7.82 -21.61
N GLU A 88 -2.58 -6.70 -20.91
CA GLU A 88 -2.79 -5.35 -21.47
C GLU A 88 -1.66 -4.87 -22.39
N THR A 89 -0.44 -5.42 -22.25
CA THR A 89 0.76 -4.88 -22.90
C THR A 89 1.41 -5.82 -23.92
N THR A 90 0.99 -7.08 -23.96
CA THR A 90 1.47 -8.08 -24.93
C THR A 90 0.59 -8.11 -26.19
N GLU A 91 1.15 -8.62 -27.29
CA GLU A 91 0.45 -8.76 -28.56
C GLU A 91 -0.80 -9.65 -28.47
N ILE A 92 -1.79 -9.33 -29.32
CA ILE A 92 -3.00 -10.13 -29.48
C ILE A 92 -2.65 -11.35 -30.35
N TYR A 93 -2.18 -12.41 -29.69
CA TYR A 93 -1.91 -13.71 -30.30
C TYR A 93 -3.16 -14.60 -30.22
N ASN A 94 -3.47 -15.36 -31.28
CA ASN A 94 -4.58 -16.33 -31.33
C ASN A 94 -5.91 -15.83 -30.72
N PRO A 95 -6.51 -14.74 -31.26
CA PRO A 95 -7.71 -14.13 -30.68
C PRO A 95 -8.91 -15.08 -30.65
N ALA A 96 -9.02 -16.01 -31.61
CA ALA A 96 -10.09 -17.00 -31.65
C ALA A 96 -9.98 -18.05 -30.54
N GLY A 97 -8.75 -18.38 -30.12
CA GLY A 97 -8.46 -19.32 -29.03
C GLY A 97 -8.19 -18.65 -27.68
N GLY A 98 -8.40 -17.32 -27.58
CA GLY A 98 -8.22 -16.56 -26.34
C GLY A 98 -6.79 -16.12 -26.03
N GLY A 99 -5.78 -16.75 -26.63
CA GLY A 99 -4.41 -16.25 -26.63
C GLY A 99 -3.84 -15.93 -25.25
N MET A 100 -3.07 -14.83 -25.19
CA MET A 100 -2.50 -14.33 -23.93
C MET A 100 -3.55 -13.93 -22.90
N HIS A 101 -4.75 -13.50 -23.31
CA HIS A 101 -5.82 -13.11 -22.40
C HIS A 101 -6.25 -14.30 -21.55
N CYS A 102 -6.59 -15.42 -22.19
CA CYS A 102 -6.97 -16.65 -21.51
C CYS A 102 -5.82 -17.26 -20.72
N LEU A 103 -4.60 -17.28 -21.28
CA LEU A 103 -3.44 -17.79 -20.56
C LEU A 103 -3.23 -17.04 -19.24
N CYS A 104 -3.38 -15.71 -19.24
CA CYS A 104 -3.17 -14.89 -18.06
C CYS A 104 -4.23 -15.14 -16.97
N PHE A 105 -5.53 -15.14 -17.29
CA PHE A 105 -6.55 -15.36 -16.26
C PHE A 105 -6.61 -16.83 -15.80
N VAL A 106 -6.32 -17.80 -16.68
CA VAL A 106 -6.20 -19.22 -16.29
C VAL A 106 -5.04 -19.39 -15.31
N GLN A 107 -3.91 -18.75 -15.58
CA GLN A 107 -2.77 -18.78 -14.66
C GLN A 107 -3.09 -18.11 -13.32
N ALA A 108 -3.80 -16.98 -13.32
CA ALA A 108 -4.26 -16.31 -12.10
C ALA A 108 -5.22 -17.20 -11.28
N ILE A 109 -6.20 -17.85 -11.94
CA ILE A 109 -7.12 -18.80 -11.30
C ILE A 109 -6.33 -19.95 -10.65
N ARG A 110 -5.42 -20.58 -11.40
CA ARG A 110 -4.59 -21.68 -10.87
C ARG A 110 -3.79 -21.27 -9.66
N TYR A 111 -3.20 -20.08 -9.70
CA TYR A 111 -2.44 -19.50 -8.60
C TYR A 111 -3.34 -19.30 -7.37
N LEU A 112 -4.45 -18.57 -7.50
CA LEU A 112 -5.35 -18.26 -6.38
C LEU A 112 -6.03 -19.51 -5.80
N CYS A 113 -6.31 -20.54 -6.62
CA CYS A 113 -6.81 -21.83 -6.15
C CYS A 113 -5.81 -22.56 -5.25
N ALA A 114 -4.50 -22.36 -5.47
CA ALA A 114 -3.44 -23.02 -4.71
C ALA A 114 -3.02 -22.25 -3.44
N CYS A 115 -3.40 -20.98 -3.31
CA CYS A 115 -3.10 -20.17 -2.14
C CYS A 115 -3.86 -20.62 -0.89
N GLY A 116 -3.27 -20.34 0.28
CA GLY A 116 -4.00 -20.35 1.55
C GLY A 116 -5.09 -19.27 1.61
N ARG A 117 -5.84 -19.26 2.71
CA ARG A 117 -6.93 -18.29 2.95
C ARG A 117 -6.68 -17.47 4.20
N ASP A 118 -6.96 -16.19 4.11
CA ASP A 118 -7.01 -15.22 5.21
C ASP A 118 -8.12 -14.21 4.90
N ASP A 119 -9.27 -14.40 5.56
CA ASP A 119 -10.48 -13.59 5.42
C ASP A 119 -10.57 -12.48 6.50
N SER A 120 -9.50 -12.23 7.25
CA SER A 120 -9.50 -11.32 8.40
C SER A 120 -9.67 -9.84 8.01
N LEU A 121 -9.37 -9.46 6.75
CA LEU A 121 -9.38 -8.07 6.30
C LEU A 121 -10.76 -7.41 6.44
N GLU A 122 -11.85 -8.13 6.17
CA GLU A 122 -13.20 -7.59 6.33
C GLU A 122 -13.51 -7.29 7.80
N ALA A 123 -13.16 -8.22 8.70
CA ALA A 123 -13.35 -8.04 10.14
C ALA A 123 -12.56 -6.84 10.67
N VAL A 124 -11.28 -6.70 10.27
CA VAL A 124 -10.43 -5.56 10.64
C VAL A 124 -10.99 -4.25 10.10
N THR A 125 -11.43 -4.21 8.84
CA THR A 125 -12.01 -3.01 8.22
C THR A 125 -13.25 -2.55 8.99
N ARG A 126 -14.13 -3.49 9.34
CA ARG A 126 -15.34 -3.22 10.11
C ARG A 126 -15.03 -2.74 11.53
N GLU A 127 -14.05 -3.33 12.20
CA GLU A 127 -13.63 -2.91 13.54
C GLU A 127 -13.14 -1.46 13.53
N ILE A 128 -12.19 -1.14 12.65
CA ILE A 128 -11.57 0.19 12.59
C ILE A 128 -12.60 1.26 12.21
N ARG A 129 -13.42 1.01 11.17
CA ARG A 129 -14.47 1.95 10.77
C ARG A 129 -15.50 2.13 11.87
N GLY A 130 -15.94 1.03 12.50
CA GLY A 130 -16.89 1.06 13.60
C GLY A 130 -16.37 1.85 14.82
N ALA A 131 -15.07 1.74 15.14
CA ALA A 131 -14.46 2.53 16.19
C ALA A 131 -14.49 4.03 15.89
N LEU A 132 -14.11 4.45 14.68
CA LEU A 132 -14.14 5.86 14.26
C LEU A 132 -15.57 6.42 14.24
N ASP A 133 -16.54 5.67 13.71
CA ASP A 133 -17.95 6.08 13.69
C ASP A 133 -18.56 6.11 15.10
N GLY A 134 -18.04 5.30 16.03
CA GLY A 134 -18.33 5.36 17.46
C GLY A 134 -17.65 6.53 18.19
N GLY A 135 -16.90 7.38 17.49
CA GLY A 135 -16.27 8.58 18.03
C GLY A 135 -14.83 8.38 18.53
N ALA A 136 -14.24 7.19 18.38
CA ALA A 136 -12.81 7.00 18.65
C ALA A 136 -11.98 7.90 17.73
N GLN A 137 -10.83 8.36 18.23
CA GLN A 137 -9.93 9.23 17.48
C GLN A 137 -8.59 8.51 17.23
N PRO A 138 -7.91 8.78 16.10
CA PRO A 138 -6.54 8.33 15.91
C PRO A 138 -5.63 8.86 17.04
N VAL A 139 -4.81 7.98 17.60
CA VAL A 139 -3.78 8.37 18.57
C VAL A 139 -2.54 8.80 17.80
N ILE A 140 -2.01 9.98 18.11
CA ILE A 140 -0.77 10.52 17.53
C ILE A 140 0.35 10.35 18.57
N PRO A 141 1.29 9.40 18.38
CA PRO A 141 2.38 9.19 19.34
C PRO A 141 3.39 10.35 19.38
N ASP A 142 4.03 10.56 20.53
CA ASP A 142 4.99 11.65 20.76
C ASP A 142 6.14 11.73 19.74
N PHE A 143 6.62 10.57 19.25
CA PHE A 143 7.68 10.52 18.24
C PHE A 143 7.25 11.06 16.86
N CYS A 144 5.96 11.35 16.66
CA CYS A 144 5.46 11.98 15.45
C CYS A 144 5.80 13.46 15.38
N TYR A 145 5.91 14.13 16.53
CA TYR A 145 6.21 15.55 16.66
C TYR A 145 7.71 15.80 16.49
N ASP A 146 8.20 15.63 15.26
CA ASP A 146 9.58 15.84 14.86
C ASP A 146 9.72 17.03 13.90
N HIS A 147 10.93 17.25 13.38
CA HIS A 147 11.24 18.35 12.47
C HIS A 147 10.47 18.31 11.12
N HIS A 148 9.71 17.26 10.82
CA HIS A 148 8.83 17.17 9.66
C HIS A 148 7.41 17.68 9.93
N THR A 149 7.10 18.05 11.17
CA THR A 149 5.77 18.53 11.60
C THR A 149 5.86 19.96 12.12
N ARG A 150 4.79 20.74 11.96
CA ARG A 150 4.75 22.14 12.39
C ARG A 150 5.08 22.25 13.88
N LEU A 151 4.38 21.48 14.70
CA LEU A 151 4.56 21.50 16.16
C LEU A 151 5.96 21.01 16.57
N GLY A 152 6.51 19.98 15.92
CA GLY A 152 7.87 19.54 16.23
C GLY A 152 8.92 20.62 15.92
N VAL A 153 8.77 21.35 14.82
CA VAL A 153 9.64 22.50 14.50
C VAL A 153 9.45 23.65 15.50
N GLU A 154 8.21 23.98 15.87
CA GLU A 154 7.91 24.99 16.91
C GLU A 154 8.53 24.62 18.27
N TRP A 155 8.58 23.32 18.58
CA TRP A 155 9.23 22.77 19.78
C TRP A 155 10.74 22.62 19.64
N GLY A 156 11.33 23.05 18.52
CA GLY A 156 12.77 23.07 18.31
C GLY A 156 13.39 21.73 17.91
N ARG A 157 12.60 20.77 17.45
CA ARG A 157 13.12 19.48 16.97
C ARG A 157 13.92 19.66 15.69
N THR A 158 14.99 18.89 15.59
CA THR A 158 15.97 18.93 14.50
C THR A 158 16.10 17.57 13.80
N PRO A 159 16.85 17.51 12.68
CA PRO A 159 17.26 16.24 12.10
C PRO A 159 18.07 15.34 13.05
N LEU A 160 18.76 15.88 14.05
CA LEU A 160 19.46 15.06 15.05
C LEU A 160 18.48 14.37 16.00
N ASP A 161 17.45 15.07 16.50
CA ASP A 161 16.39 14.46 17.33
C ASP A 161 15.70 13.31 16.60
N PHE A 162 15.52 13.45 15.29
CA PHE A 162 14.92 12.40 14.47
C PHE A 162 15.75 11.12 14.47
N LEU A 163 17.09 11.23 14.50
CA LEU A 163 18.04 10.13 14.53
C LEU A 163 18.32 9.58 15.94
N ASP A 164 17.69 10.12 16.99
CA ASP A 164 17.81 9.55 18.32
C ASP A 164 17.22 8.13 18.37
N PRO A 165 17.70 7.26 19.28
CA PRO A 165 17.23 5.87 19.38
C PRO A 165 15.70 5.74 19.53
N ASP A 166 15.06 6.74 20.14
CA ASP A 166 13.59 6.81 20.31
C ASP A 166 12.93 7.87 19.42
N GLY A 167 13.69 8.51 18.53
CA GLY A 167 13.22 9.51 17.58
C GLY A 167 12.36 8.94 16.44
N GLY A 168 11.90 9.83 15.55
CA GLY A 168 11.01 9.47 14.44
C GLY A 168 11.61 8.51 13.41
N SER A 169 12.94 8.30 13.44
CA SER A 169 13.64 7.41 12.53
C SER A 169 13.60 5.93 12.92
N LYS A 170 13.28 5.63 14.18
CA LYS A 170 13.29 4.27 14.74
C LYS A 170 12.36 3.34 13.98
N VAL A 171 12.83 2.12 13.73
CA VAL A 171 12.05 1.04 13.13
C VAL A 171 12.00 -0.21 14.00
N VAL A 172 10.89 -0.95 13.93
CA VAL A 172 10.63 -2.17 14.70
C VAL A 172 9.76 -3.15 13.87
N PRO A 173 10.15 -4.43 13.72
CA PRO A 173 11.48 -4.97 14.00
C PRO A 173 12.49 -4.51 12.94
N ALA A 174 13.71 -4.15 13.37
CA ALA A 174 14.79 -3.74 12.48
C ALA A 174 15.57 -4.96 11.93
N LEU A 175 16.16 -4.83 10.75
CA LEU A 175 17.30 -5.65 10.36
C LEU A 175 18.55 -5.19 11.12
N GLU A 176 19.03 -6.04 12.02
CA GLU A 176 20.15 -5.73 12.92
C GLU A 176 21.47 -5.52 12.16
N GLY A 177 22.21 -4.48 12.52
CA GLY A 177 23.57 -4.23 12.04
C GLY A 177 23.67 -3.63 10.64
N VAL A 178 22.54 -3.29 10.01
CA VAL A 178 22.51 -2.72 8.65
C VAL A 178 22.49 -1.19 8.67
N ALA A 179 21.56 -0.59 9.43
CA ALA A 179 21.33 0.85 9.39
C ALA A 179 22.27 1.64 10.32
N GLU A 180 22.77 1.02 11.38
CA GLU A 180 23.52 1.65 12.46
C GLU A 180 24.78 2.40 11.99
N PRO A 181 25.62 1.85 11.08
CA PRO A 181 26.78 2.59 10.57
C PRO A 181 26.39 3.86 9.82
N TYR A 182 25.29 3.83 9.06
CA TYR A 182 24.79 4.98 8.33
C TYR A 182 24.13 6.01 9.24
N ILE A 183 23.44 5.58 10.30
CA ILE A 183 22.91 6.50 11.33
C ILE A 183 24.07 7.25 11.99
N ALA A 184 25.12 6.54 12.41
CA ALA A 184 26.30 7.15 13.03
C ALA A 184 26.94 8.19 12.11
N ARG A 185 27.18 7.82 10.84
CA ARG A 185 27.78 8.72 9.84
C ARG A 185 26.92 9.94 9.57
N LEU A 186 25.61 9.77 9.39
CA LEU A 186 24.71 10.89 9.14
C LEU A 186 24.66 11.83 10.35
N ARG A 187 24.69 11.29 11.57
CA ARG A 187 24.73 12.08 12.80
C ARG A 187 25.98 12.93 12.90
N GLU A 188 27.15 12.39 12.56
CA GLU A 188 28.42 13.15 12.49
C GLU A 188 28.30 14.33 11.53
N ILE A 189 27.76 14.11 10.33
CA ILE A 189 27.60 15.13 9.30
C ILE A 189 26.65 16.25 9.74
N LEU A 190 25.59 15.90 10.48
CA LEU A 190 24.57 16.86 10.94
C LEU A 190 24.98 17.60 12.23
N THR A 191 25.93 17.07 13.00
CA THR A 191 26.32 17.63 14.30
C THR A 191 26.83 19.08 14.22
N PRO A 192 27.68 19.47 13.26
CA PRO A 192 28.11 20.86 13.13
C PRO A 192 26.96 21.86 12.89
N GLU A 193 25.85 21.43 12.28
CA GLU A 193 24.71 22.28 11.92
C GLU A 193 23.60 22.27 12.99
N TYR A 194 23.45 21.19 13.75
CA TYR A 194 22.31 21.06 14.67
C TYR A 194 22.72 20.69 16.10
N GLY A 195 24.00 20.42 16.36
CA GLY A 195 24.51 19.98 17.66
C GLY A 195 24.64 21.10 18.71
N HIS A 196 24.42 22.36 18.32
CA HIS A 196 24.64 23.54 19.18
C HIS A 196 23.36 24.32 19.48
N GLY A 197 22.19 23.68 19.38
CA GLY A 197 20.90 24.31 19.68
C GLY A 197 20.36 25.21 18.57
N GLU A 198 20.91 25.07 17.36
CA GLU A 198 20.45 25.78 16.18
C GLU A 198 19.05 25.30 15.77
N LYS A 199 18.15 26.25 15.50
CA LYS A 199 16.79 25.92 15.10
C LYS A 199 16.77 25.39 13.68
N PHE A 200 16.16 24.22 13.50
CA PHE A 200 15.83 23.73 12.17
C PHE A 200 14.85 24.68 11.49
N LYS A 201 15.18 25.08 10.26
CA LYS A 201 14.27 25.84 9.40
C LYS A 201 13.57 24.85 8.50
N ALA A 202 12.27 24.71 8.70
CA ALA A 202 11.45 23.84 7.88
C ALA A 202 11.65 24.14 6.40
N PRO A 203 12.00 23.13 5.57
CA PRO A 203 11.86 23.28 4.13
C PRO A 203 10.36 23.40 3.79
N GLY A 204 10.03 23.89 2.59
CA GLY A 204 8.64 24.09 2.14
C GLY A 204 7.76 22.82 2.03
N TYR A 205 8.16 21.71 2.64
CA TYR A 205 7.45 20.44 2.70
C TYR A 205 6.31 20.40 3.74
N ILE A 206 6.20 21.38 4.65
CA ILE A 206 5.04 21.50 5.57
C ILE A 206 3.81 22.08 4.83
N ALA A 207 3.58 21.65 3.60
CA ALA A 207 2.51 22.19 2.74
C ALA A 207 1.09 21.78 3.18
N TRP A 208 0.98 20.86 4.16
CA TRP A 208 -0.29 20.25 4.58
C TRP A 208 -0.79 20.74 5.94
N GLU A 209 -0.06 21.59 6.67
CA GLU A 209 -0.44 22.03 8.03
C GLU A 209 -1.76 22.80 8.11
N HIS A 210 -2.26 23.33 6.99
CA HIS A 210 -3.51 24.08 6.93
C HIS A 210 -4.76 23.20 6.74
N PHE A 211 -4.58 21.89 6.58
CA PHE A 211 -5.67 20.92 6.41
C PHE A 211 -5.80 20.04 7.64
N ASN A 212 -7.03 19.65 7.96
CA ASN A 212 -7.31 18.72 9.04
C ASN A 212 -8.01 17.47 8.48
N ALA A 213 -7.77 16.33 9.11
CA ALA A 213 -8.57 15.14 8.89
C ALA A 213 -9.96 15.26 9.55
N ARG A 214 -10.84 14.30 9.31
CA ARG A 214 -12.19 14.18 9.87
C ARG A 214 -12.16 14.23 11.41
N SER A 215 -11.13 13.62 12.01
CA SER A 215 -10.83 13.68 13.44
C SER A 215 -10.54 15.08 13.99
N GLY A 216 -10.25 16.06 13.13
CA GLY A 216 -9.77 17.39 13.50
C GLY A 216 -8.25 17.46 13.74
N VAL A 217 -7.54 16.33 13.64
CA VAL A 217 -6.07 16.30 13.71
C VAL A 217 -5.49 16.93 12.44
N SER A 218 -4.42 17.73 12.59
CA SER A 218 -3.76 18.35 11.46
C SER A 218 -3.15 17.32 10.51
N ALA A 219 -3.20 17.60 9.21
CA ALA A 219 -2.79 16.65 8.20
C ALA A 219 -1.31 16.27 8.35
N ASP A 220 -0.41 17.22 8.64
CA ASP A 220 1.01 16.93 8.87
C ASP A 220 1.24 15.86 9.97
N LEU A 221 0.43 15.87 11.03
CA LEU A 221 0.46 14.86 12.09
C LEU A 221 -0.14 13.53 11.65
N ILE A 222 -1.24 13.53 10.89
CA ILE A 222 -1.84 12.31 10.32
C ILE A 222 -0.83 11.62 9.37
N LEU A 223 -0.19 12.38 8.50
CA LEU A 223 0.80 11.87 7.56
C LEU A 223 2.05 11.35 8.29
N ALA A 224 2.52 12.07 9.31
CA ALA A 224 3.63 11.64 10.16
C ALA A 224 3.30 10.35 10.93
N ALA A 225 2.11 10.27 11.54
CA ALA A 225 1.66 9.12 12.30
C ALA A 225 1.48 7.88 11.41
N PHE A 226 0.89 8.03 10.22
CA PHE A 226 0.72 6.94 9.26
C PHE A 226 2.05 6.21 9.03
N GLN A 227 3.09 6.98 8.70
CA GLN A 227 4.40 6.41 8.41
C GLN A 227 5.11 5.89 9.68
N LYS A 228 5.15 6.68 10.75
CA LYS A 228 5.96 6.35 11.93
C LYS A 228 5.35 5.23 12.76
N CYS A 229 4.03 5.06 12.76
CA CYS A 229 3.38 3.88 13.35
C CYS A 229 3.72 2.62 12.56
N ILE A 230 3.68 2.64 11.23
CA ILE A 230 4.07 1.49 10.38
C ILE A 230 5.53 1.12 10.59
N ARG A 231 6.44 2.11 10.64
CA ARG A 231 7.86 1.89 10.96
C ARG A 231 8.05 1.08 12.24
N ARG A 232 7.18 1.29 13.22
CA ARG A 232 7.24 0.64 14.55
C ARG A 232 6.29 -0.53 14.71
N ALA A 233 5.70 -1.04 13.62
CA ALA A 233 4.71 -2.12 13.65
C ALA A 233 3.49 -1.85 14.55
N MET A 234 3.12 -0.58 14.75
CA MET A 234 1.94 -0.19 15.52
C MET A 234 0.71 -0.29 14.61
N GLU A 235 0.32 -1.53 14.29
CA GLU A 235 -0.68 -1.83 13.25
C GLU A 235 -2.02 -1.15 13.54
N ARG A 236 -2.54 -1.26 14.76
CA ARG A 236 -3.85 -0.70 15.10
C ARG A 236 -3.88 0.83 14.95
N GLU A 237 -2.85 1.51 15.46
CA GLU A 237 -2.71 2.97 15.33
C GLU A 237 -2.56 3.38 13.87
N ALA A 238 -1.74 2.66 13.09
CA ALA A 238 -1.58 2.91 11.67
C ALA A 238 -2.89 2.74 10.90
N LEU A 239 -3.68 1.70 11.21
CA LEU A 239 -4.99 1.47 10.59
C LEU A 239 -6.01 2.56 10.94
N MET A 240 -6.05 3.01 12.20
CA MET A 240 -6.92 4.12 12.64
C MET A 240 -6.58 5.41 11.88
N VAL A 241 -5.29 5.75 11.77
CA VAL A 241 -4.81 6.93 11.04
C VAL A 241 -5.11 6.81 9.55
N ALA A 242 -4.86 5.65 8.94
CA ALA A 242 -5.12 5.40 7.53
C ALA A 242 -6.61 5.52 7.19
N CYS A 243 -7.48 4.95 8.02
CA CYS A 243 -8.92 5.00 7.81
C CYS A 243 -9.48 6.41 8.01
N ASP A 244 -9.07 7.12 9.08
CA ASP A 244 -9.50 8.50 9.32
C ASP A 244 -9.07 9.44 8.18
N GLY A 245 -7.80 9.36 7.74
CA GLY A 245 -7.33 10.15 6.61
C GLY A 245 -8.03 9.77 5.30
N PHE A 246 -8.25 8.48 5.01
CA PHE A 246 -8.98 8.05 3.81
C PHE A 246 -10.40 8.63 3.78
N LEU A 247 -11.11 8.63 4.91
CA LEU A 247 -12.45 9.21 5.04
C LEU A 247 -12.45 10.74 4.96
N SER A 248 -11.28 11.37 5.09
CA SER A 248 -11.11 12.83 5.00
C SER A 248 -10.97 13.34 3.55
N GLY A 249 -10.77 12.44 2.56
CA GLY A 249 -10.87 12.79 1.14
C GLY A 249 -9.80 12.16 0.25
N ARG A 250 -9.93 12.42 -1.06
CA ARG A 250 -9.08 11.85 -2.11
C ARG A 250 -7.61 12.27 -2.01
N ASP A 251 -7.33 13.43 -1.45
CA ASP A 251 -5.95 13.92 -1.29
C ASP A 251 -5.17 13.05 -0.29
N PHE A 252 -5.78 12.73 0.86
CA PHE A 252 -5.22 11.77 1.81
C PHE A 252 -5.11 10.36 1.22
N GLU A 253 -6.15 9.89 0.51
CA GLU A 253 -6.09 8.60 -0.18
C GLU A 253 -4.87 8.53 -1.12
N ASN A 254 -4.73 9.51 -2.01
CA ASN A 254 -3.62 9.57 -2.96
C ASN A 254 -2.27 9.66 -2.25
N TYR A 255 -2.18 10.46 -1.18
CA TYR A 255 -0.96 10.54 -0.39
C TYR A 255 -0.60 9.18 0.21
N PHE A 256 -1.52 8.51 0.90
CA PHE A 256 -1.22 7.26 1.60
C PHE A 256 -0.77 6.16 0.65
N PHE A 257 -1.44 6.00 -0.50
CA PHE A 257 -1.02 5.01 -1.48
C PHE A 257 0.36 5.30 -2.07
N ASN A 258 0.68 6.56 -2.36
CA ASN A 258 2.02 6.95 -2.77
C ASN A 258 3.04 6.72 -1.65
N ARG A 259 2.65 7.01 -0.41
CA ARG A 259 3.50 6.85 0.76
C ARG A 259 3.80 5.39 1.07
N MET A 260 2.85 4.47 0.91
CA MET A 260 3.11 3.03 1.02
C MET A 260 4.21 2.57 0.05
N VAL A 261 4.18 3.05 -1.21
CA VAL A 261 5.24 2.76 -2.19
C VAL A 261 6.57 3.35 -1.73
N ILE A 262 6.61 4.60 -1.28
CA ILE A 262 7.87 5.21 -0.81
C ILE A 262 8.41 4.46 0.41
N MET A 263 7.56 4.14 1.37
CA MET A 263 7.94 3.42 2.59
C MET A 263 8.42 2.00 2.34
N SER A 264 7.90 1.33 1.30
CA SER A 264 8.44 0.02 0.90
C SER A 264 9.93 0.06 0.53
N ILE A 265 10.43 1.23 0.10
CA ILE A 265 11.84 1.46 -0.25
C ILE A 265 12.60 2.10 0.92
N GLU A 266 11.99 3.09 1.57
CA GLU A 266 12.61 3.92 2.61
C GLU A 266 12.68 3.24 3.98
N ASP A 267 11.64 2.48 4.31
CA ASP A 267 11.36 2.02 5.68
C ASP A 267 11.32 0.48 5.79
N ILE A 268 10.92 -0.21 4.72
CA ILE A 268 11.04 -1.67 4.62
C ILE A 268 12.38 -2.05 4.00
N GLY A 269 12.73 -1.46 2.84
CA GLY A 269 14.05 -1.61 2.23
C GLY A 269 14.44 -3.06 2.01
N MET A 270 15.63 -3.44 2.48
CA MET A 270 16.10 -4.83 2.39
C MET A 270 15.41 -5.79 3.38
N GLY A 271 14.53 -5.30 4.25
CA GLY A 271 13.66 -6.12 5.09
C GLY A 271 12.69 -6.98 4.29
N ASP A 272 12.28 -6.48 3.12
CA ASP A 272 11.65 -7.24 2.05
C ASP A 272 11.93 -6.55 0.70
N PRO A 273 12.91 -7.06 -0.07
CA PRO A 273 13.29 -6.47 -1.36
C PRO A 273 12.16 -6.46 -2.41
N ASN A 274 11.09 -7.22 -2.22
CA ASN A 274 9.96 -7.30 -3.14
C ASN A 274 8.78 -6.40 -2.73
N CYS A 275 8.81 -5.80 -1.54
CA CYS A 275 7.71 -5.01 -0.98
C CYS A 275 7.23 -3.90 -1.92
N HIS A 276 8.17 -3.26 -2.64
CA HIS A 276 7.87 -2.18 -3.57
C HIS A 276 6.99 -2.62 -4.76
N ARG A 277 7.15 -3.85 -5.23
CA ARG A 277 6.32 -4.41 -6.31
C ARG A 277 4.88 -4.56 -5.83
N LEU A 278 4.72 -5.06 -4.61
CA LEU A 278 3.42 -5.24 -3.98
C LEU A 278 2.71 -3.90 -3.73
N MET A 279 3.39 -2.94 -3.11
CA MET A 279 2.79 -1.63 -2.83
C MET A 279 2.45 -0.86 -4.11
N ALA A 280 3.26 -1.00 -5.17
CA ALA A 280 2.94 -0.44 -6.48
C ALA A 280 1.68 -1.10 -7.06
N ALA A 281 1.58 -2.43 -7.00
CA ALA A 281 0.38 -3.16 -7.43
C ALA A 281 -0.86 -2.71 -6.63
N TYR A 282 -0.76 -2.49 -5.32
CA TYR A 282 -1.89 -1.99 -4.50
C TYR A 282 -2.33 -0.58 -4.92
N ARG A 283 -1.37 0.34 -5.11
CA ARG A 283 -1.63 1.72 -5.56
C ARG A 283 -2.32 1.73 -6.92
N ASP A 284 -1.85 0.91 -7.86
CA ASP A 284 -2.35 0.91 -9.24
C ASP A 284 -3.70 0.18 -9.31
N SER A 285 -3.83 -0.94 -8.60
CA SER A 285 -5.04 -1.77 -8.62
C SER A 285 -6.27 -1.09 -8.05
N ARG A 286 -6.12 -0.18 -7.08
CA ARG A 286 -7.25 0.60 -6.55
C ARG A 286 -7.95 1.42 -7.64
N THR A 287 -7.25 1.76 -8.73
CA THR A 287 -7.78 2.61 -9.81
C THR A 287 -8.79 1.88 -10.68
N TYR A 288 -8.80 0.55 -10.67
CA TYR A 288 -9.86 -0.27 -11.28
C TYR A 288 -11.19 -0.19 -10.52
N PHE A 289 -11.20 0.42 -9.33
CA PHE A 289 -12.36 0.53 -8.44
C PHE A 289 -12.72 2.00 -8.11
N PRO A 290 -12.93 2.88 -9.12
CA PRO A 290 -13.10 4.31 -8.90
C PRO A 290 -14.36 4.65 -8.08
N ASP A 291 -15.43 3.87 -8.23
CA ASP A 291 -16.73 4.07 -7.58
C ASP A 291 -16.95 3.16 -6.36
N ASP A 292 -15.95 2.38 -5.98
CA ASP A 292 -16.01 1.46 -4.83
C ASP A 292 -15.01 1.88 -3.74
N PRO A 293 -15.38 2.83 -2.86
CA PRO A 293 -14.52 3.29 -1.78
C PRO A 293 -14.20 2.20 -0.76
N ASP A 294 -15.04 1.18 -0.63
CA ASP A 294 -14.83 0.10 0.35
C ASP A 294 -13.69 -0.80 -0.11
N THR A 295 -13.69 -1.24 -1.37
CA THR A 295 -12.58 -2.00 -1.95
C THR A 295 -11.27 -1.20 -1.91
N ARG A 296 -11.29 0.10 -2.23
CA ARG A 296 -10.08 0.94 -2.15
C ARG A 296 -9.58 1.10 -0.71
N LEU A 297 -10.47 1.22 0.27
CA LEU A 297 -10.07 1.21 1.68
C LEU A 297 -9.44 -0.13 2.05
N MET A 298 -9.99 -1.26 1.61
CA MET A 298 -9.44 -2.58 1.88
C MET A 298 -8.01 -2.74 1.33
N TYR A 299 -7.70 -2.24 0.13
CA TYR A 299 -6.31 -2.17 -0.36
C TYR A 299 -5.41 -1.38 0.58
N LEU A 300 -5.84 -0.19 1.01
CA LEU A 300 -5.07 0.64 1.92
C LEU A 300 -4.79 -0.08 3.24
N LEU A 301 -5.83 -0.63 3.88
CA LEU A 301 -5.70 -1.29 5.17
C LEU A 301 -4.84 -2.55 5.07
N GLN A 302 -5.05 -3.39 4.05
CA GLN A 302 -4.22 -4.58 3.84
C GLN A 302 -2.75 -4.23 3.60
N GLY A 303 -2.48 -3.14 2.85
CA GLY A 303 -1.12 -2.65 2.64
C GLY A 303 -0.45 -2.21 3.95
N VAL A 304 -1.20 -1.50 4.81
CA VAL A 304 -0.75 -1.14 6.16
C VAL A 304 -0.40 -2.37 6.99
N ARG A 305 -1.28 -3.38 7.02
CA ARG A 305 -1.05 -4.64 7.76
C ARG A 305 0.22 -5.33 7.27
N TYR A 306 0.37 -5.45 5.95
CA TYR A 306 1.58 -6.04 5.36
C TYR A 306 2.85 -5.29 5.77
N LEU A 307 2.90 -3.97 5.56
CA LEU A 307 4.05 -3.13 5.93
C LEU A 307 4.38 -3.22 7.43
N CYS A 308 3.37 -3.27 8.30
CA CYS A 308 3.54 -3.47 9.73
C CYS A 308 4.15 -4.84 10.06
N SER A 309 3.81 -5.89 9.31
CA SER A 309 4.34 -7.25 9.51
C SER A 309 5.79 -7.42 9.05
N CYS A 310 6.26 -6.59 8.11
CA CYS A 310 7.61 -6.72 7.54
C CYS A 310 8.71 -6.51 8.58
N LYS A 311 9.91 -7.04 8.28
CA LYS A 311 11.16 -6.50 8.84
C LYS A 311 11.46 -5.15 8.19
N LYS A 312 12.05 -4.23 8.94
CA LYS A 312 12.30 -2.84 8.51
C LYS A 312 13.79 -2.58 8.38
N GLU A 313 14.15 -1.75 7.41
CA GLU A 313 15.53 -1.43 7.06
C GLU A 313 15.53 -0.06 6.36
N ARG A 314 16.37 0.89 6.81
CA ARG A 314 16.35 2.31 6.39
C ARG A 314 17.63 2.81 5.71
N ALA A 315 18.61 1.94 5.47
CA ALA A 315 19.91 2.28 4.91
C ALA A 315 19.76 2.98 3.56
N THR A 316 18.79 2.60 2.73
CA THR A 316 18.53 3.29 1.45
C THR A 316 18.36 4.80 1.62
N GLU A 317 17.51 5.25 2.56
CA GLU A 317 17.32 6.69 2.81
C GLU A 317 18.51 7.31 3.52
N LEU A 318 19.14 6.58 4.45
CA LEU A 318 20.31 7.08 5.18
C LEU A 318 21.51 7.31 4.23
N ILE A 319 21.78 6.37 3.33
CA ILE A 319 22.82 6.46 2.30
C ILE A 319 22.57 7.68 1.42
N LYS A 320 21.35 7.82 0.89
CA LYS A 320 20.98 8.98 0.07
C LYS A 320 21.10 10.29 0.86
N GLY A 321 20.70 10.32 2.14
CA GLY A 321 20.85 11.47 3.02
C GLY A 321 22.30 11.89 3.24
N ILE A 322 23.19 10.91 3.48
CA ILE A 322 24.65 11.12 3.57
C ILE A 322 25.18 11.68 2.26
N MET A 323 24.84 11.05 1.11
CA MET A 323 25.29 11.51 -0.20
C MET A 323 24.86 12.96 -0.47
N VAL A 324 23.61 13.33 -0.19
CA VAL A 324 23.12 14.70 -0.38
C VAL A 324 23.97 15.70 0.41
N LYS A 325 24.28 15.41 1.67
CA LYS A 325 25.07 16.32 2.51
C LYS A 325 26.54 16.37 2.09
N GLU A 326 27.15 15.23 1.78
CA GLU A 326 28.56 15.18 1.37
C GLU A 326 28.80 15.87 0.02
N PHE A 327 27.91 15.67 -0.96
CA PHE A 327 28.00 16.34 -2.26
C PHE A 327 27.72 17.84 -2.16
N ALA A 328 26.78 18.27 -1.29
CA ALA A 328 26.58 19.68 -0.99
C ALA A 328 27.84 20.32 -0.35
N ALA A 329 28.64 19.54 0.37
CA ALA A 329 29.93 19.95 0.93
C ALA A 329 31.11 19.84 -0.06
N GLY A 330 30.86 19.51 -1.33
CA GLY A 330 31.87 19.48 -2.39
C GLY A 330 32.54 18.12 -2.63
N LYS A 331 31.99 17.02 -2.10
CA LYS A 331 32.45 15.66 -2.48
C LYS A 331 32.28 15.46 -3.99
N VAL A 332 33.29 14.86 -4.61
CA VAL A 332 33.27 14.39 -6.01
C VAL A 332 33.46 12.87 -6.06
N PRO A 333 32.88 12.17 -7.04
CA PRO A 333 33.07 10.73 -7.16
C PRO A 333 34.50 10.41 -7.60
N GLU A 334 35.12 9.43 -6.94
CA GLU A 334 36.36 8.82 -7.39
C GLU A 334 36.06 7.87 -8.55
N MET A 335 36.85 7.95 -9.63
CA MET A 335 36.76 7.04 -10.77
C MET A 335 37.85 5.98 -10.66
N PRO A 336 37.55 4.70 -10.97
CA PRO A 336 38.60 3.70 -11.08
C PRO A 336 39.60 4.08 -12.20
N GLU A 337 40.87 3.71 -12.01
CA GLU A 337 41.92 3.87 -13.02
C GLU A 337 41.66 3.07 -14.31
#